data_AF-A0AAW1ELD9-F1
#
_entry.id   AF-A0AAW1ELD9-F1
#
_cell.length_a   1.000
_cell.length_b   1.000
_cell.length_c   1.000
_cell.angle_alpha   90.00
_cell.angle_beta   90.00
_cell.angle_gamma   90.00
#
_symmetry.space_group_name_H-M   'P 1'
#
loop_
_entity.id
_entity.type
_entity.pdbx_description
1 polymer ?
#
loop_
_entity_poly.entity_id
_entity_poly.type
_entity_poly.pdbx_seq_one_letter_code
_entity_poly.pdbx_strand_id
1 'polypeptide(L)'
;MERTITSYVKKWLGVPRCLTNISLYGKGVLELPLTSLTEEYKCSKVRLQMTLRDSRDKIISNAALPLATGRKWKPSNAVQQATSTLRHKDIVGQVQQGKGGLGLTESEPTRRKATTSERRKLVVEEVRREEVARSAKAVSLVKREDPTCALCPTPATLKHIMVSCKTSLTQGRYTWRHNQVLKSLASAIDIKRCATNSLPPRVANPLKATAFVREGQKAPKHPSTKRETGQLIMARDWKMLVDIGQQLIFSPEIAATNLIPDLVLWSPSLKTVYIIELTGRTRLKRPMNVRSYAMQSLQQKQSSVAGTQKTVQWKWDAVDLWLLRPSDC
;
A
#
# COMPACT_ATOMS: atom_id res chain seq x y z
N MET A 1 0.80 10.02 20.39
CA MET A 1 2.25 10.19 20.22
C MET A 1 2.78 9.27 19.14
N GLU A 2 2.82 7.95 19.36
CA GLU A 2 3.42 6.99 18.42
C GLU A 2 2.88 7.08 16.99
N ARG A 3 1.55 7.02 16.78
CA ARG A 3 0.95 7.17 15.43
C ARG A 3 1.43 8.40 14.67
N THR A 4 1.51 9.55 15.36
CA THR A 4 1.93 10.82 14.78
C THR A 4 3.41 10.78 14.41
N ILE A 5 4.28 10.36 15.34
CA ILE A 5 5.73 10.28 15.12
C ILE A 5 6.06 9.26 14.03
N THR A 6 5.42 8.09 14.05
CA THR A 6 5.58 7.08 13.01
C THR A 6 5.25 7.63 11.62
N SER A 7 4.29 8.55 11.47
CA SER A 7 4.02 9.20 10.18
C SER A 7 5.21 10.02 9.69
N TYR A 8 5.90 10.73 10.58
CA TYR A 8 7.11 11.49 10.24
C TYR A 8 8.28 10.57 9.96
N VAL A 9 8.51 9.55 10.79
CA VAL A 9 9.57 8.54 10.59
C VAL A 9 9.41 7.87 9.22
N LYS A 10 8.19 7.47 8.86
CA LYS A 10 7.91 6.89 7.53
C LYS A 10 8.23 7.87 6.40
N LYS A 11 7.88 9.15 6.56
CA LYS A 11 8.18 10.20 5.59
C LYS A 11 9.70 10.40 5.44
N TRP A 12 10.44 10.42 6.55
CA TRP A 12 11.91 10.59 6.55
C TRP A 12 12.64 9.39 5.94
N LEU A 13 12.17 8.18 6.22
CA LEU A 13 12.71 6.96 5.63
C LEU A 13 12.26 6.74 4.17
N GLY A 14 11.42 7.60 3.62
CA GLY A 14 10.89 7.45 2.26
C GLY A 14 9.95 6.25 2.06
N VAL A 15 9.43 5.66 3.14
CA VAL A 15 8.60 4.45 3.07
C VAL A 15 7.11 4.76 2.98
N PRO A 16 6.30 3.88 2.37
CA PRO A 16 4.86 4.08 2.24
C PRO A 16 4.15 4.26 3.59
N ARG A 17 3.15 5.15 3.64
CA ARG A 17 2.35 5.39 4.86
C ARG A 17 1.63 4.13 5.37
N CYS A 18 1.29 3.20 4.47
CA CYS A 18 0.64 1.93 4.77
C CYS A 18 1.57 0.88 5.41
N LEU A 19 2.89 1.12 5.48
CA LEU A 19 3.82 0.18 6.11
C LEU A 19 3.44 -0.04 7.58
N THR A 20 3.37 -1.29 8.03
CA THR A 20 3.01 -1.62 9.41
C THR A 20 4.16 -1.36 10.38
N ASN A 21 3.86 -1.01 11.65
CA ASN A 21 4.89 -0.80 12.68
C ASN A 21 5.74 -2.05 12.92
N ILE A 22 5.17 -3.25 12.73
CA ILE A 22 5.92 -4.50 12.83
C ILE A 22 7.04 -4.60 11.77
N SER A 23 6.90 -3.93 10.63
CA SER A 23 7.92 -3.87 9.59
C SER A 23 8.98 -2.80 9.86
N LEU A 24 8.69 -1.84 10.74
CA LEU A 24 9.66 -0.82 11.18
C LEU A 24 10.57 -1.37 12.28
N TYR A 25 10.00 -2.08 13.25
CA TYR A 25 10.68 -2.51 14.48
C TYR A 25 10.92 -4.03 14.58
N GLY A 26 10.25 -4.82 13.75
CA GLY A 26 10.41 -6.27 13.72
C GLY A 26 11.58 -6.71 12.86
N LYS A 27 11.91 -8.00 12.97
CA LYS A 27 12.92 -8.66 12.14
C LYS A 27 12.48 -8.63 10.66
N GLY A 28 13.29 -8.06 9.79
CA GLY A 28 12.95 -7.71 8.41
C GLY A 28 13.91 -6.69 7.78
N VAL A 29 13.43 -5.96 6.77
CA VAL A 29 14.29 -5.13 5.90
C VAL A 29 14.82 -3.86 6.59
N LEU A 30 14.05 -3.26 7.50
CA LEU A 30 14.47 -2.02 8.17
C LEU A 30 15.14 -2.26 9.52
N GLU A 31 14.64 -3.24 10.29
CA GLU A 31 15.19 -3.65 11.60
C GLU A 31 15.73 -2.48 12.44
N LEU A 32 14.88 -1.47 12.68
CA LEU A 32 15.31 -0.35 13.51
C LEU A 32 15.72 -0.89 14.89
N PRO A 33 16.80 -0.37 15.51
CA PRO A 33 17.31 -0.85 16.80
C PRO A 33 16.44 -0.39 17.98
N LEU A 34 15.12 -0.45 17.82
CA LEU A 34 14.09 -0.01 18.76
C LEU A 34 12.90 -0.97 18.64
N THR A 35 12.26 -1.35 19.76
CA THR A 35 11.07 -2.21 19.70
C THR A 35 9.77 -1.42 19.54
N SER A 36 9.73 -0.19 20.05
CA SER A 36 8.66 0.79 19.84
C SER A 36 9.15 2.20 20.17
N LEU A 37 8.60 3.22 19.49
CA LEU A 37 8.87 4.63 19.83
C LEU A 37 8.30 5.02 21.22
N THR A 38 7.20 4.40 21.64
CA THR A 38 6.63 4.65 22.96
C THR A 38 7.51 4.10 24.06
N GLU A 39 8.06 2.91 23.83
CA GLU A 39 9.02 2.25 24.73
C GLU A 39 10.27 3.11 24.88
N GLU A 40 10.92 3.52 23.79
CA GLU A 40 12.14 4.35 23.85
C GLU A 40 11.87 5.72 24.49
N TYR A 41 10.73 6.34 24.20
CA TYR A 41 10.32 7.59 24.84
C TYR A 41 10.24 7.44 26.37
N LYS A 42 9.62 6.38 26.87
CA LYS A 42 9.47 6.13 28.30
C LYS A 42 10.82 5.83 28.95
N CYS A 43 11.62 4.97 28.33
CA CYS A 43 12.98 4.66 28.76
C CYS A 43 13.85 5.94 28.85
N SER A 44 13.77 6.79 27.84
CA SER A 44 14.49 8.08 27.80
C SER A 44 14.05 9.03 28.91
N LYS A 45 12.74 9.15 29.18
CA LYS A 45 12.23 9.99 30.27
C LYS A 45 12.63 9.47 31.66
N VAL A 46 12.58 8.15 31.86
CA VAL A 46 13.05 7.49 33.09
C VAL A 46 14.55 7.73 33.29
N ARG A 47 15.35 7.51 32.24
CA ARG A 47 16.80 7.75 32.25
C ARG A 47 17.12 9.21 32.61
N LEU A 48 16.42 10.17 31.99
CA LEU A 48 16.59 11.59 32.28
C LEU A 48 16.23 11.91 33.74
N GLN A 49 15.08 11.44 34.23
CA GLN A 49 14.65 11.70 35.60
C GLN A 49 15.67 11.20 36.62
N MET A 50 16.15 9.97 36.46
CA MET A 50 17.13 9.42 37.39
C MET A 50 18.48 10.14 37.26
N THR A 51 18.88 10.56 36.06
CA THR A 51 20.11 11.34 35.85
C THR A 51 20.07 12.69 36.56
N LEU A 52 18.94 13.40 36.50
CA LEU A 52 18.79 14.67 37.21
C LEU A 52 18.76 14.46 38.72
N ARG A 53 18.00 13.45 39.20
CA ARG A 53 17.87 13.14 40.62
C ARG A 53 19.20 12.70 41.25
N ASP A 54 19.95 11.87 40.55
CA ASP A 54 21.21 11.30 41.05
C ASP A 54 22.43 12.16 40.69
N SER A 55 22.21 13.39 40.21
CA SER A 55 23.30 14.33 39.89
C SER A 55 24.10 14.68 41.14
N ARG A 56 25.43 14.77 41.00
CA ARG A 56 26.31 15.24 42.08
C ARG A 56 26.12 16.74 42.36
N ASP A 57 25.70 17.48 41.34
CA ASP A 57 25.40 18.91 41.47
C ASP A 57 24.07 19.11 42.20
N LYS A 58 24.16 19.77 43.35
CA LYS A 58 23.01 20.04 44.21
C LYS A 58 22.00 20.96 43.56
N ILE A 59 22.43 21.93 42.75
CA ILE A 59 21.52 22.83 42.03
C ILE A 59 20.68 22.00 41.07
N ILE A 60 21.31 21.13 40.28
CA ILE A 60 20.61 20.26 39.31
C ILE A 60 19.67 19.28 40.03
N SER A 61 20.13 18.63 41.10
CA SER A 61 19.32 17.65 41.83
C SER A 61 18.12 18.28 42.55
N ASN A 62 18.29 19.49 43.09
CA ASN A 62 17.22 20.22 43.79
C ASN A 62 16.25 20.88 42.81
N ALA A 63 16.75 21.36 41.66
CA ALA A 63 15.94 21.94 40.60
C ALA A 63 15.30 20.90 39.68
N ALA A 64 15.41 19.60 39.98
CA ALA A 64 14.82 18.52 39.19
C ALA A 64 13.28 18.59 39.23
N LEU A 65 12.71 19.45 38.40
CA LEU A 65 11.27 19.62 38.25
C LEU A 65 10.63 18.34 37.69
N PRO A 66 9.35 18.08 38.02
CA PRO A 66 8.60 16.99 37.41
C PRO A 66 8.67 17.07 35.89
N LEU A 67 9.18 16.02 35.25
CA LEU A 67 9.32 15.99 33.79
C LEU A 67 7.94 16.16 33.14
N ALA A 68 7.82 17.15 32.26
CA ALA A 68 6.64 17.37 31.45
C ALA A 68 6.34 16.11 30.60
N THR A 69 5.31 15.38 31.02
CA THR A 69 4.80 14.15 30.42
C THR A 69 3.28 14.22 30.38
N GLY A 70 2.64 13.40 29.54
CA GLY A 70 1.19 13.44 29.38
C GLY A 70 0.43 12.99 30.64
N ARG A 71 -0.88 13.28 30.69
CA ARG A 71 -1.75 12.95 31.84
C ARG A 71 -1.76 11.46 32.25
N LYS A 72 -1.58 10.56 31.28
CA LYS A 72 -1.77 9.10 31.46
C LYS A 72 -0.57 8.36 32.05
N TRP A 73 0.63 8.93 31.98
CA TRP A 73 1.84 8.22 32.38
C TRP A 73 2.87 9.21 32.94
N LYS A 74 3.40 8.89 34.13
CA LYS A 74 4.39 9.71 34.83
C LYS A 74 5.69 8.91 35.03
N PRO A 75 6.86 9.49 34.71
CA PRO A 75 8.16 8.86 34.93
C PRO A 75 8.40 8.46 36.40
N SER A 76 7.95 9.30 37.35
CA SER A 76 8.10 9.05 38.79
C SER A 76 7.50 7.72 39.22
N ASN A 77 6.30 7.43 38.72
CA ASN A 77 5.55 6.23 39.08
C ASN A 77 6.23 5.00 38.45
N ALA A 78 6.70 5.11 37.21
CA ALA A 78 7.43 4.05 36.53
C ALA A 78 8.77 3.73 37.25
N VAL A 79 9.52 4.76 37.64
CA VAL A 79 10.76 4.60 38.42
C VAL A 79 10.48 3.92 39.76
N GLN A 80 9.42 4.32 40.47
CA GLN A 80 9.03 3.73 41.74
C GLN A 80 8.61 2.27 41.59
N GLN A 81 7.79 1.96 40.59
CA GLN A 81 7.33 0.60 40.29
C GLN A 81 8.52 -0.31 39.93
N ALA A 82 9.33 0.07 38.94
CA ALA A 82 10.52 -0.67 38.54
C ALA A 82 11.50 -0.84 39.71
N THR A 83 11.66 0.20 40.54
CA THR A 83 12.43 0.14 41.78
C THR A 83 11.90 -0.93 42.73
N SER A 84 10.58 -1.00 42.93
CA SER A 84 9.95 -1.99 43.79
C SER A 84 10.16 -3.41 43.25
N THR A 85 9.95 -3.60 41.94
CA THR A 85 10.17 -4.88 41.26
C THR A 85 11.61 -5.37 41.41
N LEU A 86 12.59 -4.50 41.20
CA LEU A 86 14.00 -4.86 41.40
C LEU A 86 14.32 -5.19 42.87
N ARG A 87 13.73 -4.47 43.83
CA ARG A 87 13.89 -4.79 45.26
C ARG A 87 13.28 -6.15 45.60
N HIS A 88 12.15 -6.47 44.99
CA HIS A 88 11.53 -7.78 45.16
C HIS A 88 12.41 -8.89 44.55
N LYS A 89 12.97 -8.69 43.36
CA LYS A 89 13.95 -9.61 42.76
C LYS A 89 15.19 -9.80 43.63
N ASP A 90 15.71 -8.74 44.24
CA ASP A 90 16.84 -8.84 45.17
C ASP A 90 16.51 -9.69 46.42
N ILE A 91 15.25 -9.71 46.87
CA ILE A 91 14.81 -10.51 48.02
C ILE A 91 14.60 -11.97 47.63
N VAL A 92 13.93 -12.21 46.51
CA VAL A 92 13.63 -13.56 46.02
C VAL A 92 14.89 -14.26 45.52
N GLY A 93 15.85 -13.49 45.01
CA GLY A 93 17.04 -14.03 44.35
C GLY A 93 16.73 -14.66 43.00
N GLN A 94 17.69 -15.43 42.48
CA GLN A 94 17.54 -16.13 41.20
C GLN A 94 16.55 -17.29 41.38
N VAL A 95 15.41 -17.23 40.70
CA VAL A 95 14.44 -18.33 40.68
C VAL A 95 14.77 -19.32 39.57
N GLN A 96 14.56 -20.61 39.84
CA GLN A 96 14.70 -21.66 38.83
C GLN A 96 13.68 -21.44 37.69
N GLN A 97 14.18 -21.42 36.45
CA GLN A 97 13.35 -21.40 35.25
C GLN A 97 13.18 -22.85 34.74
N GLY A 98 11.96 -23.38 34.81
CA GLY A 98 11.66 -24.76 34.36
C GLY A 98 12.30 -25.84 35.22
N LYS A 99 12.63 -27.00 34.62
CA LYS A 99 13.21 -28.18 35.32
C LYS A 99 14.75 -28.21 35.35
N GLY A 100 15.40 -27.09 35.03
CA GLY A 100 16.85 -27.03 34.83
C GLY A 100 17.72 -27.23 36.09
N GLY A 101 17.16 -27.17 37.29
CA GLY A 101 17.97 -27.18 38.52
C GLY A 101 18.69 -25.86 38.79
N LEU A 102 19.42 -25.80 39.90
CA LEU A 102 20.12 -24.62 40.39
C LEU A 102 21.39 -24.35 39.55
N GLY A 103 21.63 -23.09 39.16
CA GLY A 103 22.88 -22.67 38.52
C GLY A 103 22.95 -22.74 36.99
N LEU A 104 21.91 -23.23 36.29
CA LEU A 104 21.90 -23.28 34.82
C LEU A 104 21.74 -21.91 34.13
N THR A 105 21.22 -20.91 34.84
CA THR A 105 20.97 -19.58 34.30
C THR A 105 22.03 -18.61 34.78
N GLU A 106 22.50 -17.73 33.89
CA GLU A 106 23.34 -16.59 34.27
C GLU A 106 22.70 -15.79 35.41
N SER A 107 23.50 -15.41 36.41
CA SER A 107 23.03 -14.61 37.54
C SER A 107 22.72 -13.18 37.09
N GLU A 108 21.48 -12.71 37.28
CA GLU A 108 21.16 -11.29 37.04
C GLU A 108 21.88 -10.39 38.07
N PRO A 109 22.41 -9.22 37.66
CA PRO A 109 23.05 -8.29 38.59
C PRO A 109 22.09 -7.78 39.66
N THR A 110 22.45 -7.97 40.93
CA THR A 110 21.65 -7.51 42.08
C THR A 110 21.68 -5.99 42.18
N ARG A 111 20.52 -5.33 42.29
CA ARG A 111 20.47 -3.86 42.36
C ARG A 111 21.15 -3.32 43.61
N ARG A 112 21.09 -4.06 44.74
CA ARG A 112 21.77 -3.69 45.99
C ARG A 112 23.27 -3.42 45.79
N LYS A 113 23.95 -4.28 45.01
CA LYS A 113 25.40 -4.21 44.77
C LYS A 113 25.79 -3.26 43.63
N ALA A 114 24.82 -2.76 42.86
CA ALA A 114 25.05 -1.92 41.70
C ALA A 114 25.41 -0.46 42.08
N THR A 115 26.33 0.13 41.31
CA THR A 115 26.64 1.58 41.32
C THR A 115 25.44 2.41 40.86
N THR A 116 25.49 3.74 41.05
CA THR A 116 24.41 4.64 40.59
C THR A 116 24.11 4.50 39.09
N SER A 117 25.15 4.37 38.26
CA SER A 117 24.97 4.21 36.81
C SER A 117 24.32 2.87 36.46
N GLU A 118 24.77 1.79 37.11
CA GLU A 118 24.20 0.46 36.93
C GLU A 118 22.76 0.38 37.44
N ARG A 119 22.44 1.01 38.58
CA ARG A 119 21.06 1.11 39.08
C ARG A 119 20.15 1.80 38.08
N ARG A 120 20.60 2.86 37.42
CA ARG A 120 19.85 3.50 36.33
C ARG A 120 19.63 2.54 35.17
N LYS A 121 20.67 1.83 34.74
CA LYS A 121 20.58 0.84 33.66
C LYS A 121 19.55 -0.25 33.99
N LEU A 122 19.61 -0.83 35.19
CA LEU A 122 18.66 -1.84 35.66
C LEU A 122 17.22 -1.32 35.68
N VAL A 123 16.98 -0.11 36.18
CA VAL A 123 15.63 0.48 36.21
C VAL A 123 15.10 0.73 34.79
N VAL A 124 15.93 1.24 33.87
CA VAL A 124 15.53 1.45 32.47
C VAL A 124 15.20 0.12 31.78
N GLU A 125 16.00 -0.92 32.00
CA GLU A 125 15.74 -2.25 31.44
C GLU A 125 14.47 -2.90 32.03
N GLU A 126 14.18 -2.67 33.31
CA GLU A 126 12.93 -3.15 33.91
C GLU A 126 11.71 -2.44 33.30
N VAL A 127 11.77 -1.12 33.12
CA VAL A 127 10.70 -0.36 32.44
C VAL A 127 10.50 -0.87 31.01
N ARG A 128 11.59 -1.11 30.28
CA ARG A 128 11.55 -1.71 28.93
C ARG A 128 10.84 -3.08 28.95
N ARG A 129 11.20 -3.95 29.90
CA ARG A 129 10.58 -5.27 30.09
C ARG A 129 9.07 -5.16 30.37
N GLU A 130 8.65 -4.24 31.22
CA GLU A 130 7.24 -3.97 31.51
C GLU A 130 6.45 -3.45 30.29
N GLU A 131 7.05 -2.58 29.46
CA GLU A 131 6.43 -2.10 28.22
C GLU A 131 6.25 -3.21 27.19
N VAL A 132 7.25 -4.07 27.02
CA VAL A 132 7.17 -5.25 26.15
C VAL A 132 6.07 -6.20 26.64
N ALA A 133 6.04 -6.50 27.94
CA ALA A 133 5.02 -7.36 28.54
C ALA A 133 3.60 -6.78 28.39
N ARG A 134 3.44 -5.47 28.60
CA ARG A 134 2.14 -4.79 28.40
C ARG A 134 1.71 -4.87 26.94
N SER A 135 2.63 -4.67 26.01
CA SER A 135 2.37 -4.77 24.56
C SER A 135 2.00 -6.20 24.17
N ALA A 136 2.73 -7.20 24.66
CA ALA A 136 2.42 -8.61 24.43
C ALA A 136 1.05 -9.01 25.00
N LYS A 137 0.70 -8.53 26.22
CA LYS A 137 -0.61 -8.75 26.83
C LYS A 137 -1.72 -8.12 26.00
N ALA A 138 -1.56 -6.89 25.53
CA ALA A 138 -2.53 -6.24 24.65
C ALA A 138 -2.74 -7.02 23.34
N VAL A 139 -1.67 -7.49 22.70
CA VAL A 139 -1.75 -8.36 21.51
C VAL A 139 -2.45 -9.68 21.83
N SER A 140 -2.17 -10.27 22.99
CA SER A 140 -2.80 -11.53 23.40
C SER A 140 -4.30 -11.38 23.63
N LEU A 141 -4.76 -10.25 24.19
CA LEU A 141 -6.18 -9.97 24.39
C LEU A 141 -6.92 -9.80 23.06
N VAL A 142 -6.27 -9.21 22.05
CA VAL A 142 -6.83 -9.11 20.69
C VAL A 142 -6.93 -10.49 20.01
N LYS A 143 -6.07 -11.45 20.37
CA LYS A 143 -6.08 -12.80 19.79
C LYS A 143 -7.04 -13.78 20.48
N ARG A 144 -7.69 -13.41 21.59
CA ARG A 144 -8.48 -14.35 22.41
C ARG A 144 -9.91 -14.60 21.94
N GLU A 145 -10.39 -13.82 20.98
CA GLU A 145 -11.58 -14.17 20.21
C GLU A 145 -11.04 -14.61 18.85
N ASP A 146 -11.17 -15.89 18.49
CA ASP A 146 -11.10 -16.25 17.08
C ASP A 146 -12.37 -15.65 16.47
N PRO A 147 -12.31 -14.45 15.87
CA PRO A 147 -13.52 -13.78 15.43
C PRO A 147 -14.08 -14.69 14.35
N THR A 148 -15.35 -15.07 14.41
CA THR A 148 -15.97 -15.77 13.27
C THR A 148 -16.09 -14.80 12.12
N CYS A 149 -16.06 -15.30 10.89
CA CYS A 149 -16.28 -14.45 9.73
C CYS A 149 -17.67 -13.79 9.84
N ALA A 150 -17.77 -12.50 9.56
CA ALA A 150 -19.04 -11.78 9.59
C ALA A 150 -20.07 -12.30 8.57
N LEU A 151 -19.65 -13.14 7.63
CA LEU A 151 -20.47 -13.68 6.54
C LEU A 151 -20.66 -15.21 6.63
N CYS A 152 -19.92 -15.92 7.48
CA CYS A 152 -20.01 -17.37 7.60
C CYS A 152 -19.43 -17.88 8.93
N PRO A 153 -19.77 -19.11 9.37
CA PRO A 153 -19.41 -19.59 10.70
C PRO A 153 -17.94 -20.02 10.85
N THR A 154 -17.09 -19.86 9.84
CA THR A 154 -15.67 -20.25 9.93
C THR A 154 -14.82 -19.16 10.60
N PRO A 155 -13.69 -19.51 11.26
CA PRO A 155 -12.77 -18.54 11.84
C PRO A 155 -12.30 -17.47 10.83
N ALA A 156 -12.38 -16.20 11.20
CA ALA A 156 -12.03 -15.03 10.40
C ALA A 156 -10.52 -14.82 10.31
N THR A 157 -9.80 -15.85 9.90
CA THR A 157 -8.40 -15.72 9.54
C THR A 157 -8.25 -14.78 8.34
N LEU A 158 -7.11 -14.11 8.24
CA LEU A 158 -6.83 -13.21 7.11
C LEU A 158 -6.99 -13.94 5.76
N LYS A 159 -6.49 -15.19 5.68
CA LYS A 159 -6.63 -16.06 4.50
C LYS A 159 -8.10 -16.30 4.17
N HIS A 160 -8.91 -16.62 5.19
CA HIS A 160 -10.35 -16.82 5.03
C HIS A 160 -11.03 -15.58 4.46
N ILE A 161 -10.87 -14.41 5.10
CA ILE A 161 -11.54 -13.18 4.67
C ILE A 161 -11.11 -12.80 3.23
N MET A 162 -9.83 -12.89 2.91
CA MET A 162 -9.29 -12.35 1.66
C MET A 162 -9.54 -13.22 0.44
N VAL A 163 -9.53 -14.56 0.56
CA VAL A 163 -9.56 -15.44 -0.63
C VAL A 163 -10.43 -16.68 -0.50
N SER A 164 -10.69 -17.19 0.71
CA SER A 164 -11.32 -18.51 0.87
C SER A 164 -12.69 -18.48 1.56
N CYS A 165 -13.32 -17.31 1.67
CA CYS A 165 -14.69 -17.22 2.18
C CYS A 165 -15.68 -17.63 1.08
N LYS A 166 -16.26 -18.82 1.22
CA LYS A 166 -17.24 -19.37 0.27
C LYS A 166 -18.42 -18.43 0.06
N THR A 167 -18.97 -17.86 1.15
CA THR A 167 -20.07 -16.88 1.06
C THR A 167 -19.67 -15.61 0.30
N SER A 168 -18.47 -15.08 0.54
CA SER A 168 -17.96 -13.91 -0.22
C SER A 168 -17.77 -14.23 -1.70
N LEU A 169 -17.31 -15.45 -2.02
CA LEU A 169 -17.12 -15.92 -3.39
C LEU A 169 -18.47 -16.05 -4.11
N THR A 170 -19.44 -16.76 -3.53
CA THR A 170 -20.76 -16.97 -4.14
C THR A 170 -21.55 -15.68 -4.29
N GLN A 171 -21.35 -14.71 -3.38
CA GLN A 171 -21.93 -13.37 -3.50
C GLN A 171 -21.16 -12.44 -4.45
N GLY A 172 -20.05 -12.89 -5.06
CA GLY A 172 -19.25 -12.08 -5.98
C GLY A 172 -18.52 -10.89 -5.32
N ARG A 173 -18.32 -10.90 -4.00
CA ARG A 173 -17.75 -9.75 -3.27
C ARG A 173 -16.28 -9.48 -3.63
N TYR A 174 -15.54 -10.51 -4.03
CA TYR A 174 -14.13 -10.37 -4.40
C TYR A 174 -13.93 -9.57 -5.68
N THR A 175 -14.85 -9.70 -6.63
CA THR A 175 -14.81 -8.99 -7.91
C THR A 175 -15.66 -7.72 -7.91
N TRP A 176 -16.52 -7.49 -6.91
CA TRP A 176 -17.46 -6.38 -6.90
C TRP A 176 -16.80 -5.00 -7.12
N ARG A 177 -15.78 -4.65 -6.33
CA ARG A 177 -15.11 -3.33 -6.48
C ARG A 177 -14.45 -3.17 -7.85
N HIS A 178 -13.80 -4.23 -8.32
CA HIS A 178 -13.19 -4.26 -9.64
C HIS A 178 -14.26 -4.05 -10.73
N ASN A 179 -15.34 -4.82 -10.69
CA ASN A 179 -16.45 -4.74 -11.65
C ASN A 179 -17.13 -3.38 -11.64
N GLN A 180 -17.25 -2.72 -10.47
CA GLN A 180 -17.81 -1.35 -10.41
C GLN A 180 -16.93 -0.34 -11.13
N VAL A 181 -15.61 -0.41 -10.92
CA VAL A 181 -14.65 0.47 -11.64
C VAL A 181 -14.69 0.17 -13.13
N LEU A 182 -14.68 -1.11 -13.51
CA LEU A 182 -14.70 -1.54 -14.90
C LEU A 182 -15.99 -1.11 -15.62
N LYS A 183 -17.16 -1.20 -14.96
CA LYS A 183 -18.44 -0.67 -15.48
C LYS A 183 -18.39 0.83 -15.75
N SER A 184 -17.87 1.61 -14.80
CA SER A 184 -17.75 3.06 -14.95
C SER A 184 -16.83 3.43 -16.11
N LEU A 185 -15.69 2.73 -16.24
CA LEU A 185 -14.74 2.94 -17.31
C LEU A 185 -15.33 2.57 -18.68
N ALA A 186 -15.93 1.38 -18.77
CA ALA A 186 -16.57 0.89 -19.98
C ALA A 186 -17.65 1.86 -20.48
N SER A 187 -18.51 2.36 -19.59
CA SER A 187 -19.53 3.34 -19.95
C SER A 187 -18.92 4.62 -20.55
N ALA A 188 -17.87 5.17 -19.94
CA ALA A 188 -17.22 6.38 -20.45
C ALA A 188 -16.57 6.17 -21.83
N ILE A 189 -15.93 5.02 -22.04
CA ILE A 189 -15.33 4.68 -23.33
C ILE A 189 -16.41 4.44 -24.38
N ASP A 190 -17.49 3.75 -24.02
CA ASP A 190 -18.57 3.41 -24.95
C ASP A 190 -19.34 4.65 -25.44
N ILE A 191 -19.59 5.62 -24.56
CA ILE A 191 -20.17 6.92 -24.95
C ILE A 191 -19.32 7.58 -26.04
N LYS A 192 -17.99 7.62 -25.84
CA LYS A 192 -17.07 8.24 -26.79
C LYS A 192 -16.95 7.43 -28.08
N ARG A 193 -16.95 6.09 -27.97
CA ARG A 193 -16.92 5.16 -29.11
C ARG A 193 -18.16 5.35 -29.99
N CYS A 194 -19.35 5.33 -29.40
CA CYS A 194 -20.62 5.52 -30.10
C CYS A 194 -20.68 6.89 -30.77
N ALA A 195 -20.36 7.97 -30.03
CA ALA A 195 -20.31 9.32 -30.61
C ALA A 195 -19.34 9.40 -31.80
N THR A 196 -18.17 8.77 -31.69
CA THR A 196 -17.18 8.74 -32.77
C THR A 196 -17.66 7.93 -33.96
N ASN A 197 -18.20 6.73 -33.75
CA ASN A 197 -18.67 5.85 -34.83
C ASN A 197 -19.88 6.42 -35.58
N SER A 198 -20.71 7.24 -34.93
CA SER A 198 -21.86 7.92 -35.55
C SER A 198 -21.45 9.10 -36.44
N LEU A 199 -20.20 9.57 -36.39
CA LEU A 199 -19.73 10.62 -37.29
C LEU A 199 -19.59 10.09 -38.72
N PRO A 200 -19.72 10.95 -39.75
CA PRO A 200 -19.55 10.55 -41.14
C PRO A 200 -18.22 9.81 -41.37
N PRO A 201 -18.18 8.84 -42.31
CA PRO A 201 -16.95 8.22 -42.75
C PRO A 201 -15.94 9.29 -43.11
N ARG A 202 -14.69 9.09 -42.70
CA ARG A 202 -13.64 10.07 -42.94
C ARG A 202 -13.34 10.08 -44.44
N VAL A 203 -13.94 11.02 -45.16
CA VAL A 203 -13.51 11.38 -46.51
C VAL A 203 -12.08 11.89 -46.35
N ALA A 204 -11.13 11.34 -47.11
CA ALA A 204 -9.81 11.96 -47.23
C ALA A 204 -10.05 13.42 -47.59
N ASN A 205 -9.54 14.36 -46.78
CA ASN A 205 -9.71 15.78 -47.07
C ASN A 205 -9.33 15.99 -48.55
N PRO A 206 -10.18 16.62 -49.38
CA PRO A 206 -9.70 17.21 -50.61
C PRO A 206 -8.50 18.07 -50.22
N LEU A 207 -7.37 17.89 -50.91
CA LEU A 207 -6.20 18.74 -50.74
C LEU A 207 -6.68 20.18 -50.61
N LYS A 208 -6.35 20.85 -49.50
CA LYS A 208 -6.74 22.24 -49.30
C LYS A 208 -6.22 23.03 -50.49
N ALA A 209 -7.10 23.40 -51.42
CA ALA A 209 -6.77 24.35 -52.45
C ALA A 209 -6.33 25.63 -51.75
N THR A 210 -5.07 26.01 -51.91
CA THR A 210 -4.54 27.25 -51.38
C THR A 210 -5.30 28.39 -52.04
N ALA A 211 -6.17 29.06 -51.29
CA ALA A 211 -6.85 30.25 -51.78
C ALA A 211 -5.80 31.37 -51.93
N PHE A 212 -5.55 31.80 -53.16
CA PHE A 212 -4.69 32.95 -53.44
C PHE A 212 -5.35 34.21 -52.89
N VAL A 213 -4.66 34.90 -51.96
CA VAL A 213 -5.09 36.19 -51.43
C VAL A 213 -4.32 37.28 -52.18
N ARG A 214 -5.04 38.28 -52.72
CA ARG A 214 -4.42 39.41 -53.42
C ARG A 214 -3.63 40.28 -52.45
N GLU A 215 -2.56 40.89 -52.95
CA GLU A 215 -1.73 41.83 -52.21
C GLU A 215 -2.58 42.95 -51.59
N GLY A 216 -2.42 43.18 -50.29
CA GLY A 216 -3.19 44.18 -49.52
C GLY A 216 -4.43 43.67 -48.77
N GLN A 217 -4.94 42.46 -49.05
CA GLN A 217 -6.06 41.87 -48.29
C GLN A 217 -5.59 40.97 -47.14
N LYS A 218 -6.18 41.16 -45.95
CA LYS A 218 -5.94 40.28 -44.79
C LYS A 218 -6.86 39.06 -44.88
N ALA A 219 -6.30 37.86 -44.73
CA ALA A 219 -7.08 36.62 -44.73
C ALA A 219 -8.14 36.61 -43.60
N PRO A 220 -9.35 36.09 -43.84
CA PRO A 220 -10.38 36.00 -42.81
C PRO A 220 -9.91 35.11 -41.65
N LYS A 221 -9.94 35.65 -40.42
CA LYS A 221 -9.63 34.90 -39.20
C LYS A 221 -10.78 33.95 -38.89
N HIS A 222 -10.65 32.68 -39.29
CA HIS A 222 -11.56 31.65 -38.77
C HIS A 222 -11.25 31.38 -37.29
N PRO A 223 -12.28 31.24 -36.43
CA PRO A 223 -12.07 30.83 -35.04
C PRO A 223 -11.39 29.45 -35.04
N SER A 224 -10.29 29.33 -34.30
CA SER A 224 -9.60 28.05 -34.14
C SER A 224 -10.50 27.10 -33.37
N THR A 225 -11.30 26.29 -34.06
CA THR A 225 -11.92 25.12 -33.45
C THR A 225 -10.78 24.24 -32.93
N LYS A 226 -10.73 24.04 -31.61
CA LYS A 226 -9.78 23.12 -30.96
C LYS A 226 -9.90 21.78 -31.70
N ARG A 227 -8.86 21.38 -32.43
CA ARG A 227 -8.82 20.05 -33.06
C ARG A 227 -8.93 19.03 -31.94
N GLU A 228 -9.97 18.20 -31.97
CA GLU A 228 -10.08 17.06 -31.07
C GLU A 228 -8.90 16.12 -31.30
N THR A 229 -7.95 16.12 -30.36
CA THR A 229 -6.79 15.25 -30.35
C THR A 229 -7.13 13.99 -29.55
N GLY A 230 -7.54 12.92 -30.25
CA GLY A 230 -7.80 11.62 -29.60
C GLY A 230 -7.64 10.46 -30.57
N GLN A 231 -7.01 9.36 -30.15
CA GLN A 231 -6.75 8.18 -30.99
C GLN A 231 -8.03 7.54 -31.56
N LEU A 232 -9.15 7.68 -30.85
CA LEU A 232 -10.46 7.22 -31.34
C LEU A 232 -10.91 7.94 -32.62
N ILE A 233 -10.49 9.18 -32.87
CA ILE A 233 -10.92 9.92 -34.07
C ILE A 233 -10.41 9.28 -35.37
N MET A 234 -9.42 8.38 -35.29
CA MET A 234 -8.75 7.80 -36.45
C MET A 234 -9.65 6.82 -37.23
N ALA A 235 -10.72 6.31 -36.62
CA ALA A 235 -11.68 5.39 -37.28
C ALA A 235 -13.12 5.57 -36.78
N ARG A 236 -14.05 4.88 -37.46
CA ARG A 236 -15.50 4.93 -37.22
C ARG A 236 -16.12 3.54 -36.97
N ASP A 237 -15.30 2.50 -36.96
CA ASP A 237 -15.69 1.10 -36.82
C ASP A 237 -15.18 0.48 -35.51
N TRP A 238 -14.99 1.31 -34.47
CA TRP A 238 -14.49 0.84 -33.18
C TRP A 238 -15.48 -0.11 -32.52
N LYS A 239 -15.00 -1.29 -32.13
CA LYS A 239 -15.70 -2.32 -31.37
C LYS A 239 -15.09 -2.46 -29.98
N MET A 240 -15.88 -2.84 -28.98
CA MET A 240 -15.44 -2.96 -27.59
C MET A 240 -16.01 -4.22 -26.91
N LEU A 241 -15.20 -4.86 -26.06
CA LEU A 241 -15.56 -5.97 -25.18
C LEU A 241 -15.03 -5.70 -23.76
N VAL A 242 -15.74 -6.16 -22.73
CA VAL A 242 -15.45 -5.85 -21.31
C VAL A 242 -15.70 -7.09 -20.45
N ASP A 243 -14.82 -7.37 -19.49
CA ASP A 243 -14.91 -8.57 -18.63
C ASP A 243 -15.83 -8.31 -17.43
N ILE A 244 -17.13 -8.28 -17.69
CA ILE A 244 -18.16 -8.19 -16.64
C ILE A 244 -19.04 -9.42 -16.74
N GLY A 245 -18.97 -10.29 -15.72
CA GLY A 245 -19.84 -11.47 -15.62
C GLY A 245 -19.37 -12.70 -16.41
N GLN A 246 -18.06 -12.84 -16.66
CA GLN A 246 -17.46 -14.00 -17.34
C GLN A 246 -17.90 -14.20 -18.80
N GLN A 247 -18.28 -13.13 -19.50
CA GLN A 247 -18.78 -13.20 -20.88
C GLN A 247 -17.77 -12.72 -21.93
N LEU A 248 -16.53 -12.38 -21.57
CA LEU A 248 -15.56 -11.92 -22.55
C LEU A 248 -14.96 -13.10 -23.33
N ILE A 249 -15.64 -13.49 -24.40
CA ILE A 249 -15.05 -14.34 -25.44
C ILE A 249 -14.17 -13.44 -26.30
N PHE A 250 -12.85 -13.54 -26.10
CA PHE A 250 -11.91 -12.78 -26.89
C PHE A 250 -11.99 -13.24 -28.35
N SER A 251 -12.36 -12.33 -29.26
CA SER A 251 -12.66 -12.69 -30.65
C SER A 251 -11.45 -13.35 -31.32
N PRO A 252 -11.60 -14.54 -31.94
CA PRO A 252 -10.53 -15.20 -32.68
C PRO A 252 -9.94 -14.34 -33.81
N GLU A 253 -10.71 -13.38 -34.33
CA GLU A 253 -10.25 -12.40 -35.32
C GLU A 253 -9.05 -11.57 -34.82
N ILE A 254 -8.91 -11.40 -33.50
CA ILE A 254 -7.84 -10.64 -32.87
C ILE A 254 -6.69 -11.57 -32.47
N ALA A 255 -7.00 -12.61 -31.69
CA ALA A 255 -6.03 -13.60 -31.19
C ALA A 255 -6.76 -14.75 -30.46
N ALA A 256 -6.41 -16.03 -30.66
CA ALA A 256 -6.91 -17.13 -29.83
C ALA A 256 -6.17 -17.20 -28.48
N THR A 257 -6.75 -16.70 -27.39
CA THR A 257 -6.11 -16.65 -26.05
C THR A 257 -7.05 -17.11 -24.94
N ASN A 258 -6.49 -17.77 -23.92
CA ASN A 258 -7.19 -18.13 -22.67
C ASN A 258 -7.07 -17.03 -21.61
N LEU A 259 -6.36 -15.94 -21.90
CA LEU A 259 -6.28 -14.77 -21.03
C LEU A 259 -7.48 -13.86 -21.29
N ILE A 260 -8.10 -13.42 -20.21
CA ILE A 260 -9.27 -12.53 -20.24
C ILE A 260 -8.80 -11.16 -19.75
N PRO A 261 -8.58 -10.21 -20.67
CA PRO A 261 -8.27 -8.83 -20.28
C PRO A 261 -9.51 -8.12 -19.75
N ASP A 262 -9.33 -7.10 -18.91
CA ASP A 262 -10.47 -6.38 -18.34
C ASP A 262 -11.31 -5.65 -19.41
N LEU A 263 -10.68 -5.04 -20.41
CA LEU A 263 -11.36 -4.39 -21.54
C LEU A 263 -10.53 -4.43 -22.82
N VAL A 264 -11.21 -4.66 -23.94
CA VAL A 264 -10.63 -4.68 -25.30
C VAL A 264 -11.38 -3.70 -26.18
N LEU A 265 -10.65 -2.87 -26.92
CA LEU A 265 -11.20 -1.92 -27.88
C LEU A 265 -10.41 -2.05 -29.19
N TRP A 266 -11.07 -2.28 -30.32
CA TRP A 266 -10.36 -2.49 -31.59
C TRP A 266 -11.09 -1.88 -32.79
N SER A 267 -10.33 -1.61 -33.84
CA SER A 267 -10.84 -1.14 -35.14
C SER A 267 -10.32 -2.08 -36.23
N PRO A 268 -11.21 -2.83 -36.92
CA PRO A 268 -10.85 -3.64 -38.08
C PRO A 268 -10.14 -2.84 -39.18
N SER A 269 -10.66 -1.66 -39.53
CA SER A 269 -10.12 -0.81 -40.59
C SER A 269 -8.71 -0.31 -40.30
N LEU A 270 -8.39 0.01 -39.04
CA LEU A 270 -7.04 0.40 -38.62
C LEU A 270 -6.14 -0.77 -38.26
N LYS A 271 -6.65 -2.00 -38.25
CA LYS A 271 -5.92 -3.19 -37.77
C LYS A 271 -5.30 -2.98 -36.39
N THR A 272 -5.97 -2.21 -35.52
CA THR A 272 -5.42 -1.77 -34.22
C THR A 272 -6.30 -2.25 -33.07
N VAL A 273 -5.67 -2.71 -31.99
CA VAL A 273 -6.30 -3.21 -30.77
C VAL A 273 -5.69 -2.52 -29.57
N TYR A 274 -6.54 -2.07 -28.66
CA TYR A 274 -6.19 -1.62 -27.32
C TYR A 274 -6.64 -2.66 -26.31
N ILE A 275 -5.70 -3.13 -25.50
CA ILE A 275 -5.95 -4.00 -24.36
C ILE A 275 -5.75 -3.16 -23.11
N ILE A 276 -6.76 -3.15 -22.24
CA ILE A 276 -6.80 -2.34 -21.03
C ILE A 276 -6.91 -3.27 -19.84
N GLU A 277 -5.99 -3.09 -18.89
CA GLU A 277 -5.92 -3.86 -17.64
C GLU A 277 -5.95 -2.91 -16.44
N LEU A 278 -6.84 -3.19 -15.49
CA LEU A 278 -6.94 -2.56 -14.19
C LEU A 278 -5.93 -3.22 -13.25
N THR A 279 -4.74 -2.63 -13.14
CA THR A 279 -3.73 -3.10 -12.18
C THR A 279 -4.18 -2.83 -10.75
N GLY A 280 -4.79 -3.82 -10.12
CA GLY A 280 -5.23 -3.79 -8.72
C GLY A 280 -4.08 -4.01 -7.74
N ARG A 281 -3.30 -2.97 -7.41
CA ARG A 281 -2.60 -2.85 -6.11
C ARG A 281 -2.22 -1.40 -5.82
N THR A 282 -2.94 -0.81 -4.86
CA THR A 282 -2.58 0.33 -3.99
C THR A 282 -1.78 1.49 -4.59
N ARG A 283 -2.41 2.67 -4.74
CA ARG A 283 -1.77 4.01 -4.77
C ARG A 283 -0.36 4.08 -5.42
N LEU A 284 -0.21 3.56 -6.63
CA LEU A 284 0.83 4.03 -7.55
C LEU A 284 0.16 4.98 -8.54
N LYS A 285 0.88 6.02 -8.96
CA LYS A 285 0.38 7.15 -9.76
C LYS A 285 -0.12 6.77 -11.18
N ARG A 286 -0.38 5.48 -11.46
CA ARG A 286 -0.90 4.96 -12.73
C ARG A 286 -1.98 3.90 -12.43
N PRO A 287 -3.27 4.28 -12.40
CA PRO A 287 -4.36 3.37 -12.02
C PRO A 287 -4.80 2.40 -13.13
N MET A 288 -4.26 2.53 -14.35
CA MET A 288 -4.69 1.80 -15.54
C MET A 288 -3.50 1.57 -16.47
N ASN A 289 -3.40 0.37 -17.03
CA ASN A 289 -2.42 0.05 -18.05
C ASN A 289 -3.16 -0.11 -19.39
N VAL A 290 -2.87 0.77 -20.34
CA VAL A 290 -3.44 0.73 -21.69
C VAL A 290 -2.31 0.38 -22.65
N ARG A 291 -2.50 -0.65 -23.46
CA ARG A 291 -1.51 -1.09 -24.44
C ARG A 291 -2.11 -1.17 -25.83
N SER A 292 -1.39 -0.68 -26.82
CA SER A 292 -1.80 -0.71 -28.23
C SER A 292 -1.00 -1.76 -29.00
N TYR A 293 -1.68 -2.46 -29.91
CA TYR A 293 -1.10 -3.50 -30.73
C TYR A 293 -1.66 -3.44 -32.15
N ALA A 294 -0.83 -3.78 -33.13
CA ALA A 294 -1.30 -4.12 -34.47
C ALA A 294 -1.84 -5.57 -34.46
N MET A 295 -3.02 -5.79 -35.05
CA MET A 295 -3.67 -7.11 -35.08
C MET A 295 -2.78 -8.19 -35.70
N GLN A 296 -2.07 -7.86 -36.79
CA GLN A 296 -1.17 -8.80 -37.46
C GLN A 296 0.02 -9.21 -36.57
N SER A 297 0.54 -8.30 -35.73
CA SER A 297 1.60 -8.62 -34.78
C SER A 297 1.14 -9.56 -33.66
N LEU A 298 -0.14 -9.52 -33.29
CA LEU A 298 -0.71 -10.45 -32.32
C LEU A 298 -0.91 -11.83 -32.94
N GLN A 299 -1.44 -11.89 -34.17
CA GLN A 299 -1.63 -13.14 -34.92
C GLN A 299 -0.30 -13.85 -35.20
N GLN A 300 0.73 -13.13 -35.65
CA GLN A 300 2.05 -13.71 -35.95
C GLN A 300 2.78 -14.24 -34.70
N LYS A 301 2.59 -13.57 -33.55
CA LYS A 301 3.11 -14.04 -32.26
C LYS A 301 2.39 -15.30 -31.75
N GLN A 302 1.16 -15.57 -32.17
CA GLN A 302 0.45 -16.81 -31.84
C GLN A 302 0.91 -17.99 -32.68
N SER A 303 1.15 -17.78 -33.97
CA SER A 303 1.65 -18.83 -34.87
C SER A 303 3.01 -19.39 -34.43
N SER A 304 3.84 -18.61 -33.72
CA SER A 304 5.10 -19.12 -33.14
C SER A 304 4.92 -19.91 -31.83
N VAL A 305 3.77 -19.78 -31.16
CA VAL A 305 3.47 -20.44 -29.86
C VAL A 305 2.77 -21.78 -30.06
N ALA A 306 2.02 -21.96 -31.16
CA ALA A 306 1.33 -23.22 -31.47
C ALA A 306 2.27 -24.43 -31.65
N GLY A 307 3.57 -24.22 -31.83
CA GLY A 307 4.57 -25.28 -31.98
C GLY A 307 5.35 -25.66 -30.71
N THR A 308 5.18 -24.98 -29.58
CA THR A 308 5.91 -25.32 -28.34
C THR A 308 5.20 -24.77 -27.11
N GLN A 309 4.85 -25.64 -26.15
CA GLN A 309 4.42 -25.24 -24.80
C GLN A 309 5.57 -24.53 -24.07
N LYS A 310 5.77 -23.24 -24.34
CA LYS A 310 6.62 -22.36 -23.55
C LYS A 310 5.82 -21.13 -23.15
N THR A 311 5.81 -20.84 -21.86
CA THR A 311 5.28 -19.60 -21.28
C THR A 311 6.08 -18.42 -21.85
N VAL A 312 5.46 -17.62 -22.72
CA VAL A 312 6.11 -16.43 -23.28
C VAL A 312 6.24 -15.37 -22.19
N GLN A 313 7.47 -15.03 -21.82
CA GLN A 313 7.77 -13.86 -21.01
C GLN A 313 7.72 -12.63 -21.91
N TRP A 314 6.67 -11.85 -21.75
CA TRP A 314 6.43 -10.63 -22.53
C TRP A 314 7.40 -9.51 -22.11
N LYS A 315 8.09 -8.91 -23.09
CA LYS A 315 8.88 -7.68 -22.91
C LYS A 315 8.03 -6.50 -23.40
N TRP A 316 7.96 -5.43 -22.62
CA TRP A 316 6.90 -4.42 -22.70
C TRP A 316 7.46 -3.02 -23.00
N ASP A 317 6.88 -2.32 -23.97
CA ASP A 317 7.05 -0.87 -24.13
C ASP A 317 5.77 -0.17 -23.66
N ALA A 318 5.90 0.74 -22.69
CA ALA A 318 4.78 1.51 -22.15
C ALA A 318 4.54 2.75 -23.03
N VAL A 319 3.33 2.90 -23.57
CA VAL A 319 2.92 4.13 -24.25
C VAL A 319 1.91 4.86 -23.35
N ASP A 320 2.28 6.05 -22.88
CA ASP A 320 1.43 6.87 -22.02
C ASP A 320 0.25 7.45 -22.83
N LEU A 321 -0.95 6.96 -22.54
CA LEU A 321 -2.19 7.34 -23.21
C LEU A 321 -3.02 8.24 -22.28
N TRP A 322 -2.93 9.55 -22.47
CA TRP A 322 -3.74 10.56 -21.77
C TRP A 322 -5.15 10.61 -22.38
N LEU A 323 -6.05 9.70 -22.02
CA LEU A 323 -7.40 9.66 -22.60
C LEU A 323 -8.50 10.37 -21.82
N LEU A 324 -8.26 10.87 -20.61
CA LEU A 324 -9.27 11.65 -19.87
C LEU A 324 -8.57 12.72 -19.00
N ARG A 325 -8.62 13.99 -19.43
CA ARG A 325 -8.63 15.09 -18.47
C ARG A 325 -10.08 15.24 -18.00
N PRO A 326 -10.36 15.23 -16.68
CA PRO A 326 -11.64 15.72 -16.19
C PRO A 326 -11.72 17.20 -16.56
N SER A 327 -12.68 17.54 -17.43
CA SER A 327 -13.16 18.91 -17.52
C SER A 327 -14.12 19.11 -16.35
N ASP A 328 -13.78 20.10 -15.52
CA ASP A 328 -14.66 20.93 -14.69
C ASP A 328 -15.42 20.25 -13.53
N CYS A 329 -14.86 20.41 -12.32
CA CYS A 329 -15.61 20.76 -11.11
C CYS A 329 -15.22 22.19 -10.73
#